data_AF-A0A928BLS0-F1
#
_entry.id   AF-A0A928BLS0-F1
#
_cell.length_a   1.000
_cell.length_b   1.000
_cell.length_c   1.000
_cell.angle_alpha   90.00
_cell.angle_beta   90.00
_cell.angle_gamma   90.00
#
_symmetry.space_group_name_H-M   'P 1'
#
loop_
_entity.id
_entity.type
_entity.pdbx_description
1 polymer ?
#
loop_
_entity_poly.entity_id
_entity_poly.type
_entity_poly.pdbx_seq_one_letter_code
_entity_poly.pdbx_strand_id
1 'polypeptide(L)'
;MKVYSIGREVGCDIVINDRTDVISRRHAILNVMPSGKMTIVDQSSNGTYVNGIRISPNVPVPVTRKDNISFAHVARLDWNLIPRPQLTYILWGVAAVVGLVILCGGGWWGYQQFKEPDVVVPDTSIISRQDAERMMSQRSDSIRRHIEDSLRIDSLRRDSIKKAQKRAEDKKKNKVKKEPSKKINTDVKPAKPATPKRVGR
;
A
#
# COMPACT_ATOMS: atom_id res chain seq x y z
N MET A 1 -15.12 47.07 0.67
CA MET A 1 -16.41 47.10 -0.07
C MET A 1 -16.10 47.53 -1.49
N LYS A 2 -16.81 47.05 -2.51
CA LYS A 2 -16.74 47.64 -3.86
C LYS A 2 -18.10 48.24 -4.21
N VAL A 3 -18.07 49.44 -4.77
CA VAL A 3 -19.23 50.18 -5.24
C VAL A 3 -19.24 50.11 -6.77
N TYR A 4 -20.42 50.03 -7.38
CA TYR A 4 -20.62 50.12 -8.83
C TYR A 4 -21.68 51.18 -9.10
N SER A 5 -21.30 52.19 -9.87
CA SER A 5 -22.20 53.21 -10.40
C SER A 5 -22.88 52.71 -11.68
N ILE A 6 -24.18 52.95 -11.81
CA ILE A 6 -25.02 52.46 -12.91
C ILE A 6 -25.79 53.65 -13.49
N GLY A 7 -25.78 53.82 -14.81
CA GLY A 7 -26.53 54.88 -15.49
C GLY A 7 -26.13 55.13 -16.93
N ARG A 8 -26.64 56.21 -17.53
CA ARG A 8 -26.38 56.59 -18.94
C ARG A 8 -25.06 57.36 -19.14
N GLU A 9 -24.39 57.78 -18.07
CA GLU A 9 -23.11 58.49 -18.12
C GLU A 9 -21.96 57.51 -18.43
N VAL A 10 -21.10 57.85 -19.41
CA VAL A 10 -19.96 57.00 -19.84
C VAL A 10 -18.94 56.77 -18.71
N GLY A 11 -18.94 57.62 -17.68
CA GLY A 11 -18.13 57.46 -16.47
C GLY A 11 -18.70 56.50 -15.41
N CYS A 12 -19.83 55.82 -15.68
CA CYS A 12 -20.36 54.79 -14.78
C CYS A 12 -19.64 53.44 -14.94
N ASP A 13 -19.51 52.67 -13.86
CA ASP A 13 -18.97 51.30 -13.89
C ASP A 13 -19.83 50.37 -14.79
N ILE A 14 -21.13 50.64 -14.86
CA ILE A 14 -22.11 49.95 -15.71
C ILE A 14 -22.86 51.01 -16.52
N VAL A 15 -22.33 51.29 -17.70
CA VAL A 15 -22.94 52.22 -18.67
C VAL A 15 -24.11 51.55 -19.38
N ILE A 16 -25.28 52.19 -19.35
CA ILE A 16 -26.48 51.74 -20.05
C ILE A 16 -26.75 52.70 -21.21
N ASN A 17 -26.59 52.19 -22.45
CA ASN A 17 -26.76 52.96 -23.68
C ASN A 17 -28.23 53.20 -24.03
N ASP A 18 -28.89 54.05 -23.25
CA ASP A 18 -30.25 54.52 -23.51
C ASP A 18 -30.27 55.68 -24.52
N ARG A 19 -31.13 55.57 -25.54
CA ARG A 19 -31.39 56.61 -26.57
C ARG A 19 -32.63 57.47 -26.27
N THR A 20 -33.41 57.12 -25.25
CA THR A 20 -34.69 57.76 -24.90
C THR A 20 -34.58 58.73 -23.72
N ASP A 21 -33.41 58.81 -23.09
CA ASP A 21 -33.09 59.62 -21.89
C ASP A 21 -34.03 59.39 -20.69
N VAL A 22 -34.63 58.21 -20.58
CA VAL A 22 -35.38 57.79 -19.39
C VAL A 22 -34.45 57.26 -18.30
N ILE A 23 -33.23 56.86 -18.67
CA ILE A 23 -32.19 56.42 -17.73
C ILE A 23 -31.30 57.61 -17.38
N SER A 24 -31.50 58.13 -16.16
CA SER A 24 -30.66 59.18 -15.56
C SER A 24 -29.16 58.89 -15.70
N ARG A 25 -28.36 59.95 -15.93
CA ARG A 25 -26.88 59.90 -16.06
C ARG A 25 -26.22 59.02 -15.00
N ARG A 26 -26.57 59.24 -13.74
CA ARG A 26 -26.38 58.31 -12.62
C ARG A 26 -27.78 57.90 -12.18
N HIS A 27 -28.05 56.61 -12.25
CA HIS A 27 -29.39 56.04 -12.06
C HIS A 27 -29.48 55.25 -10.75
N ALA A 28 -28.48 54.42 -10.48
CA ALA A 28 -28.41 53.63 -9.26
C ALA A 28 -26.95 53.40 -8.82
N ILE A 29 -26.78 53.07 -7.53
CA ILE A 29 -25.51 52.63 -6.96
C ILE A 29 -25.71 51.23 -6.39
N LEU A 30 -24.88 50.28 -6.81
CA LEU A 30 -24.84 48.92 -6.28
C LEU A 30 -23.60 48.74 -5.39
N ASN A 31 -23.82 48.52 -4.10
CA ASN A 31 -22.78 48.23 -3.12
C ASN A 31 -22.61 46.72 -2.97
N VAL A 32 -21.37 46.24 -3.04
CA VAL A 32 -21.00 44.83 -2.92
C VAL A 32 -20.04 44.64 -1.74
N MET A 33 -20.47 43.90 -0.72
CA MET A 33 -19.63 43.51 0.41
C MET A 33 -18.74 42.31 0.04
N PRO A 34 -17.53 42.17 0.65
CA PRO A 34 -16.70 40.99 0.47
C PRO A 34 -17.40 39.67 0.84
N SER A 35 -18.36 39.74 1.77
CA SER A 35 -19.22 38.62 2.20
C SER A 35 -20.33 38.23 1.22
N GLY A 36 -20.42 38.87 0.04
CA GLY A 36 -21.47 38.59 -0.94
C GLY A 36 -22.83 39.22 -0.66
N LYS A 37 -23.02 39.90 0.48
CA LYS A 37 -24.17 40.78 0.69
C LYS A 37 -24.10 41.98 -0.28
N MET A 38 -25.22 42.32 -0.90
CA MET A 38 -25.32 43.38 -1.90
C MET A 38 -26.52 44.28 -1.56
N THR A 39 -26.38 45.59 -1.75
CA THR A 39 -27.47 46.56 -1.62
C THR A 39 -27.49 47.50 -2.82
N ILE A 40 -28.67 47.89 -3.27
CA ILE A 40 -28.86 48.88 -4.33
C ILE A 40 -29.52 50.14 -3.76
N VAL A 41 -29.09 51.31 -4.24
CA VAL A 41 -29.66 52.62 -3.92
C VAL A 41 -30.12 53.25 -5.23
N ASP A 42 -31.40 53.61 -5.32
CA ASP A 42 -31.95 54.36 -6.45
C ASP A 42 -31.61 55.86 -6.33
N GLN A 43 -31.09 56.45 -7.39
CA GLN A 43 -30.80 57.89 -7.50
C GLN A 43 -31.45 58.52 -8.74
N SER A 44 -32.35 57.78 -9.40
CA SER A 44 -32.94 58.16 -10.67
C SER A 44 -34.21 59.00 -10.55
N SER A 45 -34.59 59.63 -11.67
CA SER A 45 -35.88 60.33 -11.80
C SER A 45 -37.05 59.35 -11.98
N ASN A 46 -36.87 58.32 -12.83
CA ASN A 46 -37.93 57.42 -13.29
C ASN A 46 -38.07 56.12 -12.48
N GLY A 47 -37.14 55.87 -11.55
CA GLY A 47 -37.19 54.76 -10.61
C GLY A 47 -36.33 53.57 -11.01
N THR A 48 -35.72 52.96 -10.00
CA THR A 48 -35.19 51.59 -10.03
C THR A 48 -36.26 50.62 -9.53
N TYR A 49 -36.32 49.43 -10.13
CA TYR A 49 -37.32 48.40 -9.83
C TYR A 49 -36.65 47.06 -9.57
N VAL A 50 -36.98 46.38 -8.47
CA VAL A 50 -36.47 45.06 -8.08
C VAL A 50 -37.63 44.06 -8.17
N ASN A 51 -37.47 43.02 -9.01
CA ASN A 51 -38.52 42.04 -9.31
C ASN A 51 -39.84 42.68 -9.78
N GLY A 52 -39.75 43.83 -10.48
CA GLY A 52 -40.88 44.62 -10.96
C GLY A 52 -41.43 45.66 -9.96
N ILE A 53 -41.08 45.57 -8.67
CA ILE A 53 -41.53 46.50 -7.63
C ILE A 53 -40.59 47.71 -7.57
N ARG A 54 -41.12 48.94 -7.62
CA ARG A 54 -40.31 50.16 -7.47
C ARG A 54 -39.73 50.25 -6.06
N ILE A 55 -38.43 50.54 -5.94
CA ILE A 55 -37.80 50.78 -4.64
C ILE A 55 -37.84 52.26 -4.26
N SER A 56 -37.72 52.55 -2.97
CA SER A 56 -37.69 53.94 -2.45
C SER A 56 -36.41 54.65 -2.88
N PRO A 57 -36.48 55.90 -3.37
CA PRO A 57 -35.30 56.67 -3.76
C PRO A 57 -34.39 56.96 -2.56
N ASN A 58 -33.07 56.90 -2.79
CA ASN A 58 -32.00 57.09 -1.81
C ASN A 58 -31.99 56.13 -0.61
N VAL A 59 -32.83 55.07 -0.60
CA VAL A 59 -32.82 54.03 0.44
C VAL A 59 -32.02 52.81 -0.03
N PRO A 60 -31.08 52.26 0.78
CA PRO A 60 -30.36 51.04 0.44
C PRO A 60 -31.23 49.80 0.63
N VAL A 61 -31.66 49.19 -0.48
CA VAL A 61 -32.45 47.95 -0.49
C VAL A 61 -31.52 46.74 -0.66
N PRO A 62 -31.62 45.69 0.18
CA PRO A 62 -30.85 44.46 0.00
C PRO A 62 -31.30 43.69 -1.24
N VAL A 63 -30.35 43.21 -2.03
CA VAL A 63 -30.59 42.50 -3.30
C VAL A 63 -29.63 41.32 -3.46
N THR A 64 -30.01 40.36 -4.29
CA THR A 64 -29.22 39.18 -4.65
C THR A 64 -29.07 39.08 -6.16
N ARG A 65 -28.12 38.26 -6.63
CA ARG A 65 -27.92 37.97 -8.06
C ARG A 65 -29.03 37.11 -8.69
N LYS A 66 -30.05 36.72 -7.93
CA LYS A 66 -31.26 36.07 -8.45
C LYS A 66 -32.35 37.08 -8.81
N ASP A 67 -32.26 38.31 -8.31
CA ASP A 67 -33.28 39.33 -8.49
C ASP A 67 -33.17 39.98 -9.87
N ASN A 68 -34.32 40.24 -10.49
CA ASN A 68 -34.44 40.96 -11.75
C ASN A 68 -34.51 42.46 -11.46
N ILE A 69 -33.36 43.13 -11.51
CA ILE A 69 -33.26 44.59 -11.33
C ILE A 69 -33.43 45.27 -12.69
N SER A 70 -34.30 46.27 -12.76
CA SER A 70 -34.57 47.07 -13.96
C SER A 70 -34.62 48.57 -13.67
N PHE A 71 -34.31 49.36 -14.69
CA PHE A 71 -34.07 50.80 -14.62
C PHE A 71 -35.03 51.51 -15.56
N ALA A 72 -35.91 52.37 -15.03
CA ALA A 72 -37.00 53.01 -15.77
C ALA A 72 -37.85 52.03 -16.64
N HIS A 73 -37.97 50.76 -16.23
CA HIS A 73 -38.50 49.62 -17.00
C HIS A 73 -37.84 49.30 -18.36
N VAL A 74 -36.99 50.17 -18.92
CA VAL A 74 -36.37 49.98 -20.25
C VAL A 74 -35.15 49.05 -20.22
N ALA A 75 -34.28 49.17 -19.22
CA ALA A 75 -33.07 48.35 -19.12
C ALA A 75 -33.12 47.39 -17.92
N ARG A 76 -32.35 46.30 -18.00
CA ARG A 76 -32.12 45.34 -16.90
C ARG A 76 -30.64 45.29 -16.54
N LEU A 77 -30.33 45.00 -15.28
CA LEU A 77 -28.96 44.87 -14.81
C LEU A 77 -28.34 43.55 -15.30
N ASP A 78 -27.25 43.60 -16.06
CA ASP A 78 -26.45 42.40 -16.34
C ASP A 78 -25.54 42.05 -15.15
N TRP A 79 -25.87 40.96 -14.47
CA TRP A 79 -25.09 40.44 -13.35
C TRP A 79 -23.68 39.94 -13.72
N ASN A 80 -23.38 39.72 -15.00
CA ASN A 80 -22.06 39.27 -15.46
C ASN A 80 -21.00 40.40 -15.41
N LEU A 81 -21.40 41.66 -15.61
CA LEU A 81 -20.53 42.83 -15.51
C LEU A 81 -19.98 43.07 -14.09
N ILE A 82 -20.55 42.39 -13.09
CA ILE A 82 -20.18 42.51 -11.68
C ILE A 82 -19.46 41.22 -11.28
N PRO A 83 -18.11 41.21 -11.14
CA PRO A 83 -17.36 40.06 -10.63
C PRO A 83 -17.94 39.48 -9.32
N ARG A 84 -17.96 38.15 -9.21
CA ARG A 84 -18.40 37.45 -8.00
C ARG A 84 -17.32 37.59 -6.91
N PRO A 85 -17.68 37.87 -5.64
CA PRO A 85 -16.71 37.88 -4.55
C PRO A 85 -16.10 36.49 -4.37
N GLN A 86 -14.82 36.46 -4.00
CA GLN A 86 -13.89 35.41 -4.44
C GLN A 86 -13.86 34.16 -3.52
N LEU A 87 -15.03 33.73 -3.03
CA LEU A 87 -15.18 32.58 -2.12
C LEU A 87 -14.62 31.26 -2.70
N THR A 88 -14.45 31.18 -4.02
CA THR A 88 -13.76 30.09 -4.70
C THR A 88 -12.37 29.82 -4.11
N TYR A 89 -11.55 30.85 -3.88
CA TYR A 89 -10.19 30.65 -3.38
C TYR A 89 -10.14 30.14 -1.93
N ILE A 90 -11.14 30.49 -1.11
CA ILE A 90 -11.26 29.95 0.25
C ILE A 90 -11.59 28.45 0.18
N LEU A 91 -12.52 28.05 -0.69
CA LEU A 91 -12.89 26.64 -0.86
C LEU A 91 -11.72 25.81 -1.41
N TRP A 92 -10.99 26.33 -2.42
CA TRP A 92 -9.77 25.69 -2.92
C TRP A 92 -8.65 25.63 -1.86
N GLY A 93 -8.51 26.66 -1.03
CA GLY A 93 -7.56 26.67 0.09
C GLY A 93 -7.89 25.61 1.15
N VAL A 94 -9.16 25.49 1.53
CA VAL A 94 -9.62 24.41 2.44
C VAL A 94 -9.41 23.03 1.81
N ALA A 95 -9.74 22.84 0.53
CA ALA A 95 -9.50 21.59 -0.18
C ALA A 95 -8.01 21.23 -0.26
N ALA A 96 -7.13 22.21 -0.49
CA ALA A 96 -5.69 22.02 -0.48
C ALA A 96 -5.17 21.63 0.92
N VAL A 97 -5.63 22.29 1.99
CA VAL A 97 -5.27 21.94 3.38
C VAL A 97 -5.77 20.53 3.74
N VAL A 98 -7.01 20.17 3.37
CA VAL A 98 -7.54 18.81 3.59
C VAL A 98 -6.74 17.77 2.80
N GLY A 99 -6.37 18.05 1.54
CA GLY A 99 -5.48 17.19 0.76
C GLY A 99 -4.11 17.02 1.40
N LEU A 100 -3.51 18.09 1.94
CA LEU A 100 -2.24 18.05 2.68
C LEU A 100 -2.37 17.22 3.97
N VAL A 101 -3.47 17.37 4.72
CA VAL A 101 -3.75 16.57 5.92
C VAL A 101 -3.96 15.09 5.58
N ILE A 102 -4.59 14.76 4.45
CA ILE A 102 -4.74 13.36 3.98
C ILE A 102 -3.38 12.79 3.54
N LEU A 103 -2.55 13.56 2.83
CA LEU A 103 -1.22 13.13 2.41
C LEU A 103 -0.26 12.95 3.60
N CYS A 104 -0.23 13.90 4.54
CA CYS A 104 0.58 13.79 5.76
C CYS A 104 0.03 12.72 6.71
N GLY A 105 -1.29 12.58 6.87
CA GLY A 105 -1.90 11.58 7.74
C GLY A 105 -1.76 10.16 7.19
N GLY A 106 -1.98 9.97 5.88
CA GLY A 106 -1.75 8.70 5.18
C GLY A 106 -0.26 8.35 5.12
N GLY A 107 0.61 9.34 4.90
CA GLY A 107 2.06 9.17 4.99
C GLY A 107 2.54 8.79 6.39
N TRP A 108 1.98 9.41 7.45
CA TRP A 108 2.28 9.08 8.84
C TRP A 108 1.78 7.68 9.23
N TRP A 109 0.56 7.31 8.82
CA TRP A 109 0.01 5.97 9.06
C TRP A 109 0.80 4.89 8.29
N GLY A 110 1.13 5.13 7.03
CA GLY A 110 1.99 4.26 6.23
C GLY A 110 3.39 4.12 6.81
N TYR A 111 4.00 5.22 7.28
CA TYR A 111 5.30 5.22 7.94
C TYR A 111 5.28 4.43 9.26
N GLN A 112 4.22 4.56 10.06
CA GLN A 112 4.03 3.75 11.28
C GLN A 112 3.82 2.27 10.95
N GLN A 113 3.23 1.94 9.81
CA GLN A 113 3.03 0.57 9.34
C GLN A 113 4.30 -0.06 8.74
N PHE A 114 5.22 0.76 8.23
CA PHE A 114 6.50 0.38 7.61
C PHE A 114 7.72 0.64 8.51
N LYS A 115 7.51 1.06 9.76
CA LYS A 115 8.56 1.07 10.77
C LYS A 115 8.97 -0.38 11.00
N GLU A 116 10.15 -0.75 10.52
CA GLU A 116 10.56 -2.16 10.45
C GLU A 116 10.41 -2.85 11.81
N PRO A 117 9.85 -4.08 11.85
CA PRO A 117 9.81 -4.84 13.09
C PRO A 117 11.26 -5.03 13.55
N ASP A 118 11.55 -4.65 14.80
CA ASP A 118 12.91 -4.67 15.33
C ASP A 118 13.60 -5.99 14.98
N VAL A 119 14.59 -5.93 14.09
CA VAL A 119 15.30 -7.13 13.63
C VAL A 119 16.08 -7.64 14.82
N VAL A 120 15.48 -8.62 15.51
CA VAL A 120 16.14 -9.42 16.53
C VAL A 120 17.20 -10.25 15.83
N VAL A 121 18.35 -9.61 15.58
CA VAL A 121 19.59 -10.27 15.23
C VAL A 121 19.84 -11.27 16.37
N PRO A 122 19.77 -12.59 16.13
CA PRO A 122 20.01 -13.55 17.18
C PRO A 122 21.45 -13.34 17.65
N ASP A 123 21.64 -13.05 18.93
CA ASP A 123 22.93 -12.61 19.46
C ASP A 123 23.95 -13.76 19.44
N THR A 124 24.66 -13.88 18.31
CA THR A 124 25.70 -14.88 18.08
C THR A 124 26.96 -14.66 18.92
N SER A 125 27.00 -13.68 19.83
CA SER A 125 28.14 -13.44 20.72
C SER A 125 28.08 -14.19 22.06
N ILE A 126 26.89 -14.61 22.53
CA ILE A 126 26.70 -15.21 23.87
C ILE A 126 26.56 -16.75 23.82
N ILE A 127 27.45 -17.43 23.10
CA ILE A 127 27.83 -18.79 23.51
C ILE A 127 28.82 -18.61 24.68
N SER A 128 28.34 -18.77 25.91
CA SER A 128 29.22 -18.76 27.09
C SER A 128 30.33 -19.80 26.92
N ARG A 129 31.56 -19.49 27.38
CA ARG A 129 32.67 -20.45 27.34
C ARG A 129 32.31 -21.78 28.02
N GLN A 130 31.49 -21.71 29.08
CA GLN A 130 30.97 -22.87 29.79
C GLN A 130 30.13 -23.80 28.89
N ASP A 131 29.37 -23.26 27.94
CA ASP A 131 28.49 -24.06 27.08
C ASP A 131 29.25 -24.67 25.89
N ALA A 132 30.26 -23.96 25.36
CA ALA A 132 31.23 -24.55 24.44
C ALA A 132 32.02 -25.70 25.08
N GLU A 133 32.48 -25.52 26.33
CA GLU A 133 33.19 -26.56 27.11
C GLU A 133 32.28 -27.76 27.42
N ARG A 134 31.00 -27.54 27.79
CA ARG A 134 29.99 -28.59 27.98
C ARG A 134 29.74 -29.38 26.69
N MET A 135 29.64 -28.72 25.54
CA MET A 135 29.48 -29.41 24.26
C MET A 135 30.72 -30.25 23.89
N MET A 136 31.93 -29.76 24.17
CA MET A 136 33.16 -30.51 23.91
C MET A 136 33.30 -31.74 24.83
N SER A 137 33.01 -31.61 26.12
CA SER A 137 33.09 -32.75 27.05
C SER A 137 32.09 -33.85 26.67
N GLN A 138 30.82 -33.48 26.45
CA GLN A 138 29.76 -34.42 26.07
C GLN A 138 30.03 -35.13 24.73
N ARG A 139 30.67 -34.45 23.77
CA ARG A 139 31.13 -35.06 22.50
C ARG A 139 32.33 -36.00 22.71
N SER A 140 33.25 -35.68 23.62
CA SER A 140 34.41 -36.54 23.90
C SER A 140 34.02 -37.83 24.62
N ASP A 141 33.06 -37.77 25.55
CA ASP A 141 32.58 -38.94 26.30
C ASP A 141 31.77 -39.91 25.43
N SER A 142 30.95 -39.38 24.52
CA SER A 142 30.19 -40.21 23.57
C SER A 142 31.11 -40.93 22.57
N ILE A 143 32.15 -40.25 22.07
CA ILE A 143 33.19 -40.88 21.24
C ILE A 143 33.95 -41.97 22.03
N ARG A 144 34.34 -41.69 23.28
CA ARG A 144 35.04 -42.66 24.15
C ARG A 144 34.23 -43.94 24.38
N ARG A 145 32.93 -43.81 24.69
CA ARG A 145 32.03 -44.98 24.87
C ARG A 145 31.94 -45.82 23.60
N HIS A 146 31.82 -45.19 22.43
CA HIS A 146 31.74 -45.91 21.16
C HIS A 146 33.04 -46.66 20.80
N ILE A 147 34.20 -46.11 21.19
CA ILE A 147 35.51 -46.78 21.08
C ILE A 147 35.62 -47.94 22.09
N GLU A 148 35.14 -47.78 23.33
CA GLU A 148 35.13 -48.88 24.31
C GLU A 148 34.21 -50.02 23.87
N ASP A 149 32.99 -49.72 23.45
CA ASP A 149 32.01 -50.72 23.00
C ASP A 149 32.50 -51.51 21.78
N SER A 150 33.11 -50.84 20.80
CA SER A 150 33.68 -51.51 19.62
C SER A 150 34.88 -52.40 19.98
N LEU A 151 35.79 -51.95 20.85
CA LEU A 151 36.88 -52.78 21.38
C LEU A 151 36.35 -53.99 22.19
N ARG A 152 35.23 -53.83 22.90
CA ARG A 152 34.55 -54.88 23.68
C ARG A 152 33.85 -55.89 22.78
N ILE A 153 33.26 -55.45 21.68
CA ILE A 153 32.70 -56.33 20.62
C ILE A 153 33.83 -57.14 19.97
N ASP A 154 34.96 -56.51 19.64
CA ASP A 154 36.09 -57.21 19.00
C ASP A 154 36.89 -58.12 19.95
N SER A 155 36.86 -57.91 21.27
CA SER A 155 37.38 -58.91 22.22
C SER A 155 36.47 -60.14 22.30
N LEU A 156 35.14 -59.94 22.44
CA LEU A 156 34.14 -61.01 22.40
C LEU A 156 34.18 -61.79 21.06
N ARG A 157 34.40 -61.11 19.94
CA ARG A 157 34.57 -61.73 18.62
C ARG A 157 35.84 -62.58 18.55
N ARG A 158 36.97 -62.08 19.06
CA ARG A 158 38.22 -62.86 19.12
C ARG A 158 38.10 -64.08 20.03
N ASP A 159 37.46 -63.97 21.19
CA ASP A 159 37.34 -65.09 22.13
C ASP A 159 36.31 -66.14 21.68
N SER A 160 35.22 -65.72 21.00
CA SER A 160 34.32 -66.66 20.34
C SER A 160 34.98 -67.39 19.16
N ILE A 161 35.85 -66.72 18.38
CA ILE A 161 36.70 -67.36 17.36
C ILE A 161 37.65 -68.38 17.99
N LYS A 162 38.41 -68.03 19.03
CA LYS A 162 39.29 -68.98 19.76
C LYS A 162 38.51 -70.20 20.28
N LYS A 163 37.32 -69.97 20.85
CA LYS A 163 36.43 -71.02 21.38
C LYS A 163 35.85 -71.91 20.27
N ALA A 164 35.61 -71.36 19.09
CA ALA A 164 35.22 -72.12 17.90
C ALA A 164 36.39 -72.93 17.30
N GLN A 165 37.59 -72.36 17.24
CA GLN A 165 38.81 -73.04 16.79
C GLN A 165 39.14 -74.24 17.69
N LYS A 166 39.16 -74.06 19.02
CA LYS A 166 39.37 -75.15 19.98
C LYS A 166 38.33 -76.27 19.81
N ARG A 167 37.04 -75.91 19.68
CA ARG A 167 35.96 -76.87 19.37
C ARG A 167 36.11 -77.57 18.01
N ALA A 168 36.79 -76.97 17.03
CA ALA A 168 37.08 -77.59 15.75
C ALA A 168 38.27 -78.57 15.83
N GLU A 169 39.28 -78.28 16.66
CA GLU A 169 40.38 -79.20 16.98
C GLU A 169 39.90 -80.42 17.77
N ASP A 170 39.05 -80.21 18.79
CA ASP A 170 38.39 -81.28 19.54
C ASP A 170 37.55 -82.18 18.61
N LYS A 171 36.85 -81.59 17.63
CA LYS A 171 36.12 -82.34 16.59
C LYS A 171 37.06 -83.07 15.61
N LYS A 172 38.21 -82.49 15.23
CA LYS A 172 39.21 -83.18 14.38
C LYS A 172 39.76 -84.43 15.07
N LYS A 173 40.05 -84.37 16.38
CA LYS A 173 40.49 -85.53 17.16
C LYS A 173 39.46 -86.68 17.17
N ASN A 174 38.17 -86.37 17.16
CA ASN A 174 37.11 -87.38 17.10
C ASN A 174 36.78 -87.91 15.69
N LYS A 175 37.04 -87.15 14.61
CA LYS A 175 36.62 -87.51 13.24
C LYS A 175 37.58 -88.44 12.47
N VAL A 176 38.48 -89.13 13.17
CA VAL A 176 39.33 -90.20 12.58
C VAL A 176 38.57 -91.55 12.53
N LYS A 177 37.42 -91.67 13.21
CA LYS A 177 36.60 -92.90 13.23
C LYS A 177 35.36 -92.79 12.33
N LYS A 178 35.30 -93.69 11.33
CA LYS A 178 34.16 -94.12 10.46
C LYS A 178 34.05 -93.53 9.03
N GLU A 179 33.79 -94.46 8.11
CA GLU A 179 33.57 -94.43 6.65
C GLU A 179 32.15 -95.04 6.36
N PRO A 180 31.69 -95.48 5.15
CA PRO A 180 32.09 -95.20 3.74
C PRO A 180 30.93 -94.98 2.70
N SER A 181 31.26 -94.43 1.51
CA SER A 181 30.60 -94.70 0.18
C SER A 181 29.12 -94.26 -0.07
N LYS A 182 28.51 -94.22 -1.29
CA LYS A 182 28.88 -94.58 -2.70
C LYS A 182 27.86 -93.96 -3.74
N LYS A 183 28.32 -93.43 -4.90
CA LYS A 183 27.66 -93.46 -6.27
C LYS A 183 26.28 -92.72 -6.49
N ILE A 184 25.80 -92.26 -7.69
CA ILE A 184 26.34 -92.02 -9.07
C ILE A 184 25.41 -91.08 -9.93
N ASN A 185 25.96 -90.33 -10.92
CA ASN A 185 25.32 -89.74 -12.15
C ASN A 185 24.13 -88.71 -12.02
N THR A 186 23.50 -88.05 -13.04
CA THR A 186 23.74 -87.45 -14.43
C THR A 186 22.44 -86.63 -14.82
N ASP A 187 22.25 -85.76 -15.84
CA ASP A 187 23.06 -85.20 -16.96
C ASP A 187 22.48 -83.88 -17.59
N VAL A 188 23.31 -83.15 -18.38
CA VAL A 188 23.18 -82.59 -19.78
C VAL A 188 21.74 -82.31 -20.37
N LYS A 189 21.41 -81.25 -21.18
CA LYS A 189 22.09 -80.40 -22.23
C LYS A 189 21.42 -78.99 -22.41
N PRO A 190 22.03 -78.00 -23.12
CA PRO A 190 21.42 -76.65 -23.39
C PRO A 190 21.32 -76.23 -24.89
N ALA A 191 20.63 -75.10 -25.20
CA ALA A 191 20.67 -74.32 -26.47
C ALA A 191 19.92 -72.96 -26.35
N LYS A 192 19.94 -71.98 -27.30
CA LYS A 192 21.01 -71.23 -28.02
C LYS A 192 20.36 -69.97 -28.73
N PRO A 193 20.99 -69.11 -29.62
CA PRO A 193 20.90 -67.64 -29.45
C PRO A 193 20.61 -66.75 -30.72
N ALA A 194 20.84 -65.42 -30.58
CA ALA A 194 21.44 -64.48 -31.57
C ALA A 194 20.61 -63.46 -32.44
N THR A 195 20.45 -62.23 -31.91
CA THR A 195 20.96 -60.92 -32.45
C THR A 195 20.56 -60.42 -33.90
N PRO A 196 21.20 -59.40 -34.58
CA PRO A 196 20.52 -58.09 -34.81
C PRO A 196 20.67 -57.42 -36.22
N LYS A 197 20.01 -56.25 -36.47
CA LYS A 197 20.26 -55.18 -37.50
C LYS A 197 19.06 -54.17 -37.53
N ARG A 198 19.03 -53.03 -38.24
CA ARG A 198 20.00 -51.95 -38.58
C ARG A 198 19.24 -50.75 -39.22
N VAL A 199 19.66 -49.52 -38.89
CA VAL A 199 19.47 -48.20 -39.55
C VAL A 199 18.75 -48.14 -40.92
N GLY A 200 17.77 -47.21 -41.05
CA GLY A 200 17.79 -46.24 -42.17
C GLY A 200 16.48 -45.86 -42.87
N ARG A 201 15.95 -44.66 -42.59
CA ARG A 201 15.79 -43.60 -43.59
C ARG A 201 15.64 -42.23 -42.92
#